data_AF-A0A3B1B5L0-F1
#
_entry.id   AF-A0A3B1B5L0-F1
#
_cell.length_a   1.000
_cell.length_b   1.000
_cell.length_c   1.000
_cell.angle_alpha   90.00
_cell.angle_beta   90.00
_cell.angle_gamma   90.00
#
_symmetry.space_group_name_H-M   'P 1'
#
loop_
_entity.id
_entity.type
_entity.pdbx_description
1 polymer ?
#
loop_
_entity_poly.entity_id
_entity_poly.type
_entity_poly.pdbx_seq_one_letter_code
_entity_poly.pdbx_strand_id
1 'polypeptide(L)'
;MAIDKSRPFWIAKSLAQLDSQEWESLCDGCGQCCLVKLTDDDTDKVYVTNIACSLLDIESCTCQDYEHRAEKVSACLLLSIDKPELFELLPETCA
;
A
#
# COMPACT_ATOMS: atom_id res chain seq x y z
N MET A 1 8.85 16.60 -17.51
CA MET A 1 7.85 17.35 -16.71
C MET A 1 8.58 18.07 -15.59
N ALA A 2 8.40 19.39 -15.46
CA ALA A 2 8.98 20.15 -14.36
C ALA A 2 8.13 19.93 -13.10
N ILE A 3 8.74 19.40 -12.04
CA ILE A 3 8.09 19.23 -10.74
C ILE A 3 7.90 20.63 -10.16
N ASP A 4 6.65 21.08 -10.08
CA ASP A 4 6.29 22.37 -9.51
C ASP A 4 6.45 22.33 -7.99
N LYS A 5 7.51 22.96 -7.47
CA LYS A 5 7.85 22.97 -6.04
C LYS A 5 6.85 23.76 -5.16
N SER A 6 5.88 24.45 -5.75
CA SER A 6 4.88 25.20 -4.99
C SER A 6 3.68 24.35 -4.60
N ARG A 7 3.51 23.17 -5.22
CA ARG A 7 2.44 22.22 -4.89
C ARG A 7 2.92 21.18 -3.87
N PRO A 8 2.01 20.64 -3.04
CA PRO A 8 2.34 19.53 -2.17
C PRO A 8 2.94 18.37 -2.95
N PHE A 9 3.90 17.65 -2.34
CA PHE A 9 4.69 16.63 -3.05
C PHE A 9 3.82 15.53 -3.66
N TRP A 10 2.73 15.14 -2.99
CA TRP A 10 1.76 14.14 -3.46
C TRP A 10 0.93 14.60 -4.67
N ILE A 11 0.89 15.90 -4.96
CA ILE A 11 0.25 16.47 -6.17
C ILE A 11 1.30 16.70 -7.27
N ALA A 12 2.54 16.98 -6.88
CA ALA A 12 3.63 17.32 -7.78
C ALA A 12 4.37 16.08 -8.34
N LYS A 13 4.34 14.97 -7.61
CA LYS A 13 4.97 13.68 -7.93
C LYS A 13 3.90 12.61 -8.14
N SER A 14 4.13 11.66 -9.04
CA SER A 14 3.35 10.42 -9.11
C SER A 14 3.70 9.48 -7.95
N LEU A 15 2.83 8.54 -7.63
CA LEU A 15 3.06 7.47 -6.66
C LEU A 15 4.41 6.74 -6.83
N ALA A 16 4.78 6.43 -8.08
CA ALA A 16 6.07 5.82 -8.42
C ALA A 16 7.29 6.76 -8.32
N GLN A 17 7.11 8.00 -7.87
CA GLN A 17 8.18 8.99 -7.67
C GLN A 17 8.35 9.38 -6.19
N LEU A 18 7.50 8.85 -5.32
CA LEU A 18 7.59 9.06 -3.88
C LEU A 18 8.60 8.09 -3.27
N ASP A 19 9.39 8.57 -2.33
CA ASP A 19 10.22 7.70 -1.50
C ASP A 19 9.37 7.03 -0.38
N SER A 20 9.95 6.05 0.31
CA SER A 20 9.24 5.32 1.36
C SER A 20 8.74 6.23 2.48
N GLN A 21 9.47 7.29 2.85
CA GLN A 21 9.06 8.19 3.92
C GLN A 21 7.90 9.09 3.48
N GLU A 22 7.94 9.59 2.24
CA GLU A 22 6.83 10.33 1.64
C GLU A 22 5.56 9.47 1.57
N TRP A 23 5.69 8.19 1.23
CA TRP A 23 4.59 7.23 1.21
C TRP A 23 3.98 6.96 2.59
N GLU A 24 4.81 6.67 3.57
CA GLU A 24 4.36 6.43 4.95
C GLU A 24 3.65 7.67 5.52
N SER A 25 4.03 8.87 5.06
CA SER A 25 3.37 10.12 5.47
C SER A 25 1.96 10.29 4.87
N LEU A 26 1.63 9.58 3.79
CA LEU A 26 0.29 9.56 3.17
C LEU A 26 -0.57 8.39 3.67
N CYS A 27 0.00 7.48 4.46
CA CYS A 27 -0.72 6.31 4.95
C CYS A 27 -1.72 6.70 6.06
N ASP A 28 -3.01 6.52 5.80
CA ASP A 28 -4.09 6.78 6.78
C ASP A 28 -4.22 5.70 7.87
N GLY A 29 -3.37 4.68 7.88
CA GLY A 29 -3.45 3.58 8.85
C GLY A 29 -4.74 2.75 8.75
N CYS A 30 -5.34 2.66 7.55
CA CYS A 30 -6.64 2.03 7.33
C CYS A 30 -6.61 0.48 7.36
N GLY A 31 -5.43 -0.14 7.37
CA GLY A 31 -5.28 -1.61 7.40
C GLY A 31 -5.61 -2.34 6.09
N GLN A 32 -6.06 -1.64 5.03
CA GLN A 32 -6.45 -2.28 3.75
C GLN A 32 -5.26 -2.97 3.04
N CYS A 33 -4.05 -2.48 3.23
CA CYS A 33 -2.83 -3.13 2.75
C CYS A 33 -2.60 -4.51 3.38
N CYS A 34 -3.17 -4.76 4.57
CA CYS A 34 -3.04 -6.03 5.30
C CYS A 34 -4.13 -7.05 4.96
N LEU A 35 -5.16 -6.68 4.20
CA LEU A 35 -6.19 -7.62 3.75
C LEU A 35 -5.66 -8.52 2.63
N VAL A 36 -6.11 -9.76 2.58
CA VAL A 36 -5.75 -10.71 1.53
C VAL A 36 -6.39 -10.28 0.22
N LYS A 37 -5.58 -10.22 -0.85
CA LYS A 37 -6.01 -9.98 -2.22
C LYS A 37 -6.04 -11.29 -2.98
N LEU A 38 -7.08 -11.49 -3.77
CA LEU A 38 -7.21 -12.60 -4.71
C LEU A 38 -7.23 -12.03 -6.12
N THR A 39 -6.37 -12.54 -6.99
CA THR A 39 -6.39 -12.19 -8.41
C THR A 39 -7.07 -13.30 -9.18
N ASP A 40 -8.00 -12.93 -10.04
CA ASP A 40 -8.69 -13.84 -10.95
C ASP A 40 -7.82 -14.07 -12.20
N ASP A 41 -7.49 -15.33 -12.50
CA ASP A 41 -6.56 -15.72 -13.58
C ASP A 41 -7.14 -15.47 -14.99
N ASP A 42 -8.47 -15.49 -15.13
CA ASP A 42 -9.14 -15.28 -16.42
C ASP A 42 -9.31 -13.78 -16.77
N THR A 43 -9.39 -12.91 -15.76
CA THR A 43 -9.74 -11.49 -15.95
C THR A 43 -8.72 -10.49 -15.40
N ASP A 44 -7.65 -10.95 -14.76
CA ASP A 44 -6.65 -10.14 -14.04
C ASP A 44 -7.26 -9.20 -12.97
N LYS A 45 -8.50 -9.47 -12.54
CA LYS A 45 -9.18 -8.63 -11.55
C LYS A 45 -8.71 -8.96 -10.15
N VAL A 46 -8.40 -7.91 -9.40
CA VAL A 46 -7.97 -8.01 -8.00
C VAL A 46 -9.19 -7.79 -7.09
N TYR A 47 -9.45 -8.76 -6.24
CA TYR A 47 -10.51 -8.74 -5.23
C TYR A 47 -9.90 -8.62 -3.85
N VAL A 48 -10.28 -7.57 -3.11
CA VAL A 48 -9.92 -7.42 -1.70
C VAL A 48 -10.92 -8.22 -0.86
N THR A 49 -10.41 -9.11 -0.01
CA THR A 49 -11.23 -9.91 0.89
C THR A 49 -11.38 -9.24 2.25
N ASN A 50 -12.32 -9.73 3.06
CA ASN A 50 -12.44 -9.37 4.48
C ASN A 50 -11.52 -10.21 5.40
N ILE A 51 -10.51 -10.89 4.82
CA ILE A 51 -9.56 -11.71 5.56
C ILE A 51 -8.30 -10.87 5.79
N ALA A 52 -7.97 -10.65 7.05
CA ALA A 52 -6.77 -9.93 7.45
C ALA A 52 -5.54 -10.85 7.53
N CYS A 53 -4.35 -10.28 7.34
CA CYS A 53 -3.11 -10.98 7.64
C CYS A 53 -2.94 -11.18 9.16
N SER A 54 -2.04 -12.08 9.55
CA SER A 54 -1.77 -12.41 10.95
C SER A 54 -1.18 -11.27 11.78
N LEU A 55 -0.74 -10.17 11.16
CA LEU A 55 -0.16 -9.01 11.85
C LEU A 55 -1.13 -7.84 11.99
N LEU A 56 -2.32 -7.89 11.37
CA LEU A 56 -3.29 -6.82 11.49
C LEU A 56 -4.03 -6.95 12.82
N ASP A 57 -3.97 -5.89 13.61
CA ASP A 57 -4.86 -5.71 14.74
C ASP A 57 -6.22 -5.20 14.24
N ILE A 58 -7.24 -6.06 14.29
CA ILE A 58 -8.57 -5.76 13.74
C ILE A 58 -9.36 -4.71 14.54
N GLU A 59 -8.96 -4.46 15.80
CA GLU A 59 -9.64 -3.47 16.66
C GLU A 59 -9.13 -2.06 16.39
N SER A 60 -7.82 -1.90 16.22
CA SER A 60 -7.17 -0.62 15.94
C SER A 60 -6.92 -0.36 14.44
N CYS A 61 -7.13 -1.35 13.58
CA CYS A 61 -6.77 -1.34 12.15
C CYS A 61 -5.28 -1.11 11.88
N THR A 62 -4.41 -1.34 12.87
CA THR A 62 -2.97 -1.11 12.76
C THR A 62 -2.19 -2.42 12.61
N CYS A 63 -1.08 -2.37 11.88
CA CYS A 63 -0.16 -3.51 11.82
C CYS A 63 0.67 -3.55 13.10
N GLN A 64 0.64 -4.68 13.80
CA GLN A 64 1.33 -4.87 15.09
C GLN A 64 2.85 -4.91 14.95
N ASP A 65 3.36 -5.26 13.77
CA ASP A 65 4.80 -5.29 13.49
C ASP A 65 5.07 -4.81 12.06
N TYR A 66 4.90 -3.50 11.89
CA TYR A 66 5.02 -2.86 10.59
C TYR A 66 6.45 -2.90 10.03
N GLU A 67 7.47 -2.83 10.89
CA GLU A 67 8.88 -2.87 10.50
C GLU A 67 9.29 -4.24 9.93
N HIS A 68 8.88 -5.35 10.58
CA HIS A 68 9.25 -6.71 10.14
C HIS A 68 8.15 -7.40 9.33
N ARG A 69 7.18 -6.65 8.81
CA ARG A 69 5.97 -7.20 8.17
C ARG A 69 6.28 -8.09 6.96
N ALA A 70 7.27 -7.72 6.15
CA ALA A 70 7.64 -8.46 4.94
C ALA A 70 8.41 -9.75 5.24
N GLU A 71 9.08 -9.82 6.39
CA GLU A 71 9.76 -11.03 6.85
C GLU A 71 8.78 -12.04 7.43
N LYS A 72 7.76 -11.55 8.15
CA LYS A 72 6.75 -12.38 8.82
C LYS A 72 5.62 -12.81 7.90
N VAL A 73 5.22 -11.96 6.96
CA VAL A 73 4.13 -12.21 6.02
C VAL A 73 4.67 -12.03 4.60
N SER A 74 4.94 -13.13 3.92
CA SER A 74 5.49 -13.13 2.55
C SER A 74 4.56 -12.45 1.53
N ALA A 75 3.25 -12.46 1.79
CA ALA A 75 2.25 -11.77 0.99
C ALA A 75 2.06 -10.30 1.38
N CYS A 76 2.87 -9.75 2.28
CA CYS A 76 2.76 -8.34 2.67
C CYS A 76 3.19 -7.44 1.50
N LEU A 77 2.37 -6.45 1.20
CA LEU A 77 2.69 -5.42 0.21
C LEU A 77 3.78 -4.50 0.77
N LEU A 78 5.01 -4.72 0.31
CA LEU A 78 6.09 -3.78 0.52
C LEU A 78 6.03 -2.74 -0.59
N LEU A 79 5.34 -1.64 -0.30
CA LEU A 79 5.25 -0.48 -1.19
C LEU A 79 6.64 0.16 -1.25
N SER A 80 7.34 -0.09 -2.36
CA SER A 80 8.60 0.55 -2.70
C SER A 80 8.51 1.13 -4.09
N ILE A 81 9.32 2.15 -4.35
CA ILE A 81 9.50 2.73 -5.67
C ILE A 81 9.95 1.68 -6.71
N ASP A 82 10.61 0.61 -6.25
CA ASP A 82 11.08 -0.49 -7.09
C ASP A 82 9.96 -1.41 -7.60
N LYS A 83 8.75 -1.33 -7.05
CA LYS A 83 7.61 -2.20 -7.39
C LYS A 83 6.31 -1.41 -7.57
N PRO A 84 6.24 -0.52 -8.58
CA PRO A 84 5.09 0.34 -8.78
C PRO A 84 3.80 -0.42 -9.18
N GLU A 85 3.92 -1.62 -9.73
CA GLU A 85 2.76 -2.46 -10.06
C GLU A 85 1.96 -2.90 -8.81
N LEU A 86 2.60 -2.95 -7.64
CA LEU A 86 1.93 -3.31 -6.39
C LEU A 86 0.94 -2.24 -5.93
N PHE A 87 1.03 -1.01 -6.45
CA PHE A 87 0.06 0.05 -6.18
C PHE A 87 -1.31 -0.24 -6.81
N GLU A 88 -1.36 -1.00 -7.92
CA GLU A 88 -2.63 -1.41 -8.54
C GLU A 88 -3.42 -2.40 -7.66
N LEU A 89 -2.75 -3.01 -6.68
CA LEU A 89 -3.37 -3.91 -5.70
C LEU A 89 -4.02 -3.16 -4.52
N LEU A 90 -3.83 -1.85 -4.44
CA LEU A 90 -4.43 -0.99 -3.42
C LEU A 90 -5.76 -0.42 -3.93
N PRO A 91 -6.72 -0.15 -3.02
CA PRO A 91 -7.96 0.52 -3.39
C PRO A 91 -7.68 1.96 -3.83
N GLU A 92 -8.57 2.53 -4.64
CA GLU A 92 -8.49 3.92 -5.12
C GLU A 92 -8.49 4.96 -3.98
N THR A 93 -8.87 4.56 -2.77
CA THR A 93 -8.83 5.38 -1.56
C THR A 93 -7.44 5.46 -0.92
N CYS A 94 -6.46 4.70 -1.41
CA CYS A 94 -5.11 4.67 -0.88
C CYS A 94 -4.18 5.53 -1.76
N ALA A 95 -4.05 6.81 -1.36
CA ALA A 95 -3.23 7.89 -1.92
C ALA A 95 -3.20 8.05 -3.45
#